data_AF-A0A6M0C890-F1
#
_entry.id   AF-A0A6M0C890-F1
#
_cell.length_a   1.000
_cell.length_b   1.000
_cell.length_c   1.000
_cell.angle_alpha   90.00
_cell.angle_beta   90.00
_cell.angle_gamma   90.00
#
_symmetry.space_group_name_H-M   'P 1'
#
loop_
_entity.id
_entity.type
_entity.pdbx_description
1 polymer ?
#
loop_
_entity_poly.entity_id
_entity_poly.type
_entity_poly.pdbx_seq_one_letter_code
_entity_poly.pdbx_strand_id
1 'polypeptide(L)'
;SLDDLFPDIPEQTSPFCRHFTPVNIPCWNEETMRGFITNRLDSPLLKPGAKSVSFTEEEIARVMAESGGHPQKLMELCNRIYANYLEE
;
A
#
# COMPACT_ATOMS: atom_id res chain seq x y z
N SER A 1 7.54 0.46 33.93
CA SER A 1 8.65 0.42 32.95
C SER A 1 8.78 -0.99 32.41
N LEU A 2 9.49 -1.22 31.29
CA LEU A 2 9.93 -2.57 30.90
C LEU A 2 10.77 -3.21 32.02
N ASP A 3 11.47 -2.40 32.81
CA ASP A 3 12.25 -2.81 33.99
C ASP A 3 11.39 -3.46 35.10
N ASP A 4 10.11 -3.07 35.22
CA ASP A 4 9.20 -3.63 36.24
C ASP A 4 8.60 -4.96 35.80
N LEU A 5 8.51 -5.18 34.47
CA LEU A 5 7.89 -6.37 33.89
C LEU A 5 8.89 -7.49 33.63
N PHE A 6 10.16 -7.14 33.41
CA PHE A 6 11.22 -8.08 33.08
C PHE A 6 12.52 -7.80 33.85
N PRO A 7 12.50 -7.90 35.18
CA PRO A 7 13.63 -7.52 36.04
C PRO A 7 14.88 -8.39 35.82
N ASP A 8 14.71 -9.58 35.25
CA ASP A 8 15.78 -10.58 35.10
C ASP A 8 16.48 -10.52 33.73
N ILE A 9 16.05 -9.63 32.82
CA ILE A 9 16.61 -9.56 31.47
C ILE A 9 17.74 -8.51 31.44
N PRO A 10 19.01 -8.91 31.25
CA PRO A 10 20.15 -7.99 31.30
C PRO A 10 20.22 -7.04 30.10
N GLU A 11 19.45 -7.31 29.05
CA GLU A 11 19.40 -6.57 27.80
C GLU A 11 18.10 -5.74 27.78
N GLN A 12 18.15 -4.41 27.57
CA GLN A 12 16.96 -3.54 27.40
C GLN A 12 16.22 -3.79 26.06
N THR A 13 16.29 -5.00 25.52
CA THR A 13 15.60 -5.41 24.31
C THR A 13 14.39 -6.24 24.65
N SER A 14 13.33 -6.10 23.84
CA SER A 14 12.09 -6.86 24.02
C SER A 14 12.38 -8.37 24.12
N PRO A 15 11.76 -9.10 25.06
CA PRO A 15 11.87 -10.56 25.16
C PRO A 15 11.51 -11.28 23.85
N PHE A 16 10.74 -10.61 22.98
CA PHE A 16 10.34 -11.14 21.70
C PHE A 16 11.33 -10.86 20.56
N CYS A 17 12.38 -10.07 20.74
CA CYS A 17 13.34 -9.73 19.68
C CYS A 17 13.99 -10.96 19.03
N ARG A 18 14.08 -12.09 19.75
CA ARG A 18 14.65 -13.35 19.24
C ARG A 18 13.62 -14.29 18.61
N HIS A 19 12.33 -13.96 18.71
CA HIS A 19 11.21 -14.79 18.22
C HIS A 19 10.63 -14.29 16.89
N PHE A 20 11.05 -13.11 16.42
CA PHE A 20 10.60 -12.53 15.17
C PHE A 20 11.67 -12.65 14.09
N THR A 21 11.28 -13.12 12.91
CA THR A 21 12.10 -13.06 11.70
C THR A 21 11.72 -11.78 10.94
N PRO A 22 12.62 -10.79 10.83
CA PRO A 22 12.34 -9.61 10.03
C PRO A 22 12.25 -10.00 8.56
N VAL A 23 11.11 -9.72 7.94
CA VAL A 23 10.93 -9.88 6.49
C VAL A 23 11.06 -8.51 5.86
N ASN A 24 12.05 -8.34 4.99
CA ASN A 24 12.14 -7.16 4.16
C ASN A 24 11.15 -7.29 3.00
N ILE A 25 10.17 -6.39 2.94
CA ILE A 25 9.21 -6.33 1.85
C ILE A 25 9.72 -5.30 0.85
N PRO A 26 10.16 -5.71 -0.35
CA PRO A 26 10.65 -4.76 -1.35
C PRO A 26 9.50 -3.90 -1.88
N CYS A 27 9.86 -2.75 -2.44
CA CYS A 27 8.93 -1.97 -3.26
C CYS A 27 8.45 -2.83 -4.44
N TRP A 28 7.21 -2.57 -4.86
CA TRP A 28 6.63 -3.20 -6.04
C TRP A 28 7.33 -2.74 -7.32
N ASN A 29 7.53 -3.68 -8.22
CA ASN A 29 7.97 -3.40 -9.57
C ASN A 29 6.80 -2.86 -10.43
N GLU A 30 7.12 -2.36 -11.62
CA GLU A 30 6.15 -1.78 -12.54
C GLU A 30 4.99 -2.73 -12.89
N GLU A 31 5.30 -4.00 -13.15
CA GLU A 31 4.30 -5.03 -13.45
C GLU A 31 3.30 -5.21 -12.30
N THR A 32 3.79 -5.31 -11.06
CA THR A 32 2.96 -5.48 -9.87
C THR A 32 2.10 -4.24 -9.64
N MET A 33 2.67 -3.04 -9.82
CA MET A 33 1.94 -1.78 -9.69
C MET A 33 0.82 -1.67 -10.72
N ARG A 34 1.10 -1.93 -12.00
CA ARG A 34 0.09 -1.93 -13.07
C ARG A 34 -1.00 -2.96 -12.80
N GLY A 35 -0.62 -4.19 -12.47
CA GLY A 35 -1.58 -5.25 -12.15
C GLY A 35 -2.49 -4.88 -10.98
N PHE A 36 -1.95 -4.24 -9.95
CA PHE A 36 -2.75 -3.73 -8.84
C PHE A 36 -3.77 -2.67 -9.30
N ILE A 37 -3.34 -1.68 -10.09
CA ILE A 37 -4.21 -0.60 -10.57
C ILE A 37 -5.37 -1.17 -11.40
N THR A 38 -5.06 -2.03 -12.37
CA THR A 38 -6.04 -2.66 -13.26
C THR A 38 -7.06 -3.48 -12.45
N ASN A 39 -6.59 -4.40 -11.60
CA ASN A 39 -7.47 -5.23 -10.76
C ASN A 39 -8.39 -4.40 -9.86
N ARG A 40 -7.93 -3.22 -9.44
CA ARG A 40 -8.71 -2.33 -8.58
C ARG A 40 -9.77 -1.56 -9.33
N LEU A 41 -9.47 -1.11 -10.55
CA LEU A 41 -10.44 -0.45 -11.44
C LEU A 41 -11.48 -1.43 -12.01
N ASP A 42 -11.10 -2.70 -12.17
CA ASP A 42 -12.01 -3.78 -12.59
C ASP A 42 -12.80 -4.40 -11.43
N SER A 43 -12.64 -3.88 -10.21
CA SER A 43 -13.23 -4.51 -9.03
C SER A 43 -14.76 -4.52 -9.10
N PRO A 44 -15.42 -5.69 -8.98
CA PRO A 44 -16.88 -5.79 -8.99
C PRO A 44 -17.55 -5.14 -7.75
N LEU A 45 -16.74 -4.71 -6.77
CA LEU A 45 -17.18 -3.92 -5.62
C LEU A 45 -17.45 -2.45 -5.99
N LEU A 46 -16.99 -2.00 -7.16
CA LEU A 46 -17.43 -0.74 -7.76
C LEU A 46 -18.92 -0.91 -8.12
N LYS A 47 -19.78 -0.15 -7.46
CA LYS A 47 -21.24 -0.36 -7.43
C LYS A 47 -21.82 -0.55 -8.85
N PRO A 48 -22.81 -1.44 -9.04
CA PRO A 48 -23.57 -1.50 -10.28
C PRO A 48 -24.16 -0.13 -10.62
N GLY A 49 -23.81 0.42 -11.78
CA GLY A 49 -24.19 1.78 -12.19
C GLY A 49 -23.17 2.88 -11.86
N ALA A 50 -22.05 2.56 -11.22
CA ALA A 50 -20.90 3.47 -11.16
C ALA A 50 -20.32 3.67 -12.57
N LYS A 51 -19.96 4.91 -12.89
CA LYS A 51 -19.20 5.25 -14.11
C LYS A 51 -17.98 4.34 -14.15
N SER A 52 -17.80 3.60 -15.24
CA SER A 52 -16.58 2.83 -15.45
C SER A 52 -15.42 3.84 -15.50
N VAL A 53 -14.51 3.76 -14.53
CA VAL A 53 -13.36 4.66 -14.44
C VAL A 53 -12.15 3.91 -14.98
N SER A 54 -11.57 4.45 -16.05
CA SER A 54 -10.29 3.98 -16.59
C SER A 54 -9.27 5.11 -16.44
N PHE A 55 -8.16 4.83 -15.76
CA PHE A 55 -7.05 5.78 -15.70
C PHE A 55 -6.35 5.84 -17.05
N THR A 56 -5.84 7.01 -17.41
CA THR A 56 -4.98 7.16 -18.59
C THR A 56 -3.56 6.65 -18.31
N GLU A 57 -2.79 6.34 -19.36
CA GLU A 57 -1.40 5.92 -19.18
C GLU A 57 -0.54 7.00 -18.49
N GLU A 58 -0.83 8.27 -18.72
CA GLU A 58 -0.15 9.39 -18.05
C GLU A 58 -0.44 9.41 -16.54
N GLU A 59 -1.67 9.10 -16.15
CA GLU A 59 -2.06 8.99 -14.74
C GLU A 59 -1.39 7.78 -14.07
N ILE A 60 -1.41 6.63 -14.75
CA ILE A 60 -0.75 5.41 -14.28
C ILE A 60 0.76 5.64 -14.11
N ALA A 61 1.42 6.21 -15.11
CA ALA A 61 2.84 6.55 -15.06
C ALA A 61 3.16 7.51 -13.91
N ARG A 62 2.32 8.53 -13.70
CA ARG A 62 2.48 9.48 -12.59
C ARG A 62 2.34 8.80 -11.23
N VAL A 63 1.33 7.97 -11.03
CA VAL A 63 1.11 7.22 -9.78
C VAL A 63 2.30 6.32 -9.46
N MET A 64 2.81 5.60 -10.47
CA MET A 64 3.98 4.73 -10.29
C MET A 64 5.23 5.51 -9.92
N ALA A 65 5.49 6.62 -10.63
CA ALA A 65 6.65 7.47 -10.35
C ALA A 65 6.58 8.12 -8.96
N GLU A 66 5.43 8.68 -8.57
CA GLU A 66 5.24 9.33 -7.28
C GLU A 66 5.23 8.34 -6.10
N SER A 67 4.71 7.12 -6.32
CA SER A 67 4.69 6.10 -5.27
C SER A 67 6.04 5.41 -5.06
N GLY A 68 6.92 5.38 -6.07
CA GLY A 68 8.21 4.70 -6.02
C GLY A 68 8.09 3.20 -5.70
N GLY A 69 6.96 2.58 -6.03
CA GLY A 69 6.67 1.18 -5.69
C GLY A 69 6.22 0.94 -4.26
N HIS A 70 6.00 1.97 -3.44
CA HIS A 70 5.44 1.78 -2.10
C HIS A 70 3.93 1.50 -2.18
N PRO A 71 3.46 0.31 -1.72
CA PRO A 71 2.06 -0.10 -1.87
C PRO A 71 1.08 0.90 -1.26
N GLN A 72 1.38 1.40 -0.05
CA GLN A 72 0.54 2.36 0.64
C GLN A 72 0.39 3.67 -0.16
N LYS A 73 1.51 4.26 -0.60
CA LYS A 73 1.50 5.51 -1.37
C LYS A 73 0.76 5.34 -2.70
N LEU A 74 0.99 4.23 -3.38
CA LEU A 74 0.30 3.91 -4.63
C LEU A 74 -1.21 3.82 -4.41
N MET A 75 -1.65 3.18 -3.32
CA MET A 75 -3.06 3.06 -2.97
C MET A 75 -3.72 4.41 -2.68
N GLU A 76 -3.04 5.28 -1.92
CA GLU A 76 -3.49 6.64 -1.61
C GLU A 76 -3.64 7.49 -2.88
N LEU A 77 -2.64 7.46 -3.77
CA LEU A 77 -2.66 8.19 -5.04
C LEU A 77 -3.78 7.69 -5.96
N CYS A 78 -3.99 6.37 -6.07
CA CYS A 78 -5.10 5.80 -6.84
C CYS A 78 -6.45 6.27 -6.31
N ASN A 79 -6.64 6.30 -4.98
CA ASN A 79 -7.89 6.77 -4.37
C ASN A 79 -8.16 8.24 -4.69
N ARG A 80 -7.11 9.08 -4.66
CA ARG A 80 -7.20 10.51 -4.99
C ARG A 80 -7.64 10.72 -6.44
N ILE A 81 -7.04 10.00 -7.39
CA ILE A 81 -7.42 10.09 -8.80
C ILE A 81 -8.87 9.62 -8.96
N TYR A 82 -9.21 8.46 -8.38
CA TYR A 82 -10.57 7.93 -8.44
C TYR A 82 -11.63 8.90 -7.87
N ALA A 83 -11.31 9.63 -6.80
CA ALA A 83 -12.20 10.65 -6.24
C ALA A 83 -12.50 11.78 -7.25
N ASN A 84 -11.50 12.24 -8.00
CA ASN A 84 -11.69 13.26 -9.03
C ASN A 84 -12.70 12.81 -10.10
N TYR A 85 -12.70 11.53 -10.47
CA TYR A 85 -13.66 10.96 -11.43
C TYR A 85 -15.10 10.88 -10.90
N LEU A 86 -15.30 10.91 -9.58
CA LEU A 86 -16.62 10.91 -8.94
C LEU A 86 -17.18 12.32 -8.69
N GLU A 87 -16.32 13.33 -8.66
CA GLU A 87 -16.72 14.74 -8.52
C GLU A 87 -17.18 15.36 -9.86
N GLU A 88 -16.95 14.68 -10.99
CA GLU A 88 -17.44 15.01 -12.35
C GLU A 88 -18.74 14.30 -12.75
#